data_AF-A0A401Z3C6-F1
#
_entry.id   AF-A0A401Z3C6-F1
#
_cell.length_a   1.000
_cell.length_b   1.000
_cell.length_c   1.000
_cell.angle_alpha   90.00
_cell.angle_beta   90.00
_cell.angle_gamma   90.00
#
_symmetry.space_group_name_H-M   'P 1'
#
loop_
_entity.id
_entity.type
_entity.pdbx_description
1 polymer ?
#
loop_
_entity_poly.entity_id
_entity_poly.type
_entity_poly.pdbx_seq_one_letter_code
_entity_poly.pdbx_strand_id
1 'polypeptide(L)'
;MTNTHDLAGGMATTATDSRLDWLLTDLVKRVHQTRHAIVLSEDGLLMSRSETIPRDDAEQLAAAAAGLQSLARSIGRGFAGGSVRQTLVEMDDAFLFLTAAGTGAHLAVLAEQSADVGVVAFEMNMLVKKVGEYLGTRPRGDEGGTRTGGRA
;
A
#
# COMPACT_ATOMS: atom_id res chain seq x y z
N MET A 1 15.81 -8.04 -44.55
CA MET A 1 14.83 -6.95 -44.70
C MET A 1 13.46 -7.56 -44.44
N THR A 2 12.62 -7.25 -43.46
CA THR A 2 12.63 -6.46 -42.21
C THR A 2 11.40 -6.97 -41.43
N ASN A 3 11.50 -7.12 -40.10
CA ASN A 3 10.41 -7.49 -39.18
C ASN A 3 9.17 -6.60 -39.31
N THR A 4 7.99 -7.11 -38.92
CA THR A 4 7.08 -6.32 -38.06
C THR A 4 6.34 -7.25 -37.11
N HIS A 5 6.76 -7.14 -35.85
CA HIS A 5 6.19 -7.74 -34.65
C HIS A 5 4.95 -6.91 -34.22
N ASP A 6 4.01 -7.60 -33.59
CA ASP A 6 3.31 -7.15 -32.38
C ASP A 6 2.19 -6.10 -32.51
N LEU A 7 0.95 -6.54 -32.28
CA LEU A 7 -0.17 -5.70 -31.86
C LEU A 7 -0.58 -6.15 -30.46
N ALA A 8 -0.02 -5.43 -29.48
CA ALA A 8 -0.41 -5.47 -28.09
C ALA A 8 -1.82 -4.91 -27.88
N GLY A 9 -2.62 -5.63 -27.09
CA GLY A 9 -3.89 -5.19 -26.53
C GLY A 9 -4.17 -5.92 -25.22
N GLY A 10 -3.15 -6.02 -24.35
CA GLY A 10 -3.30 -6.59 -23.02
C GLY A 10 -3.80 -5.53 -22.03
N MET A 11 -4.98 -5.77 -21.45
CA MET A 11 -5.40 -5.11 -20.19
C MET A 11 -4.24 -5.21 -19.21
N ALA A 12 -3.73 -4.07 -18.76
CA ALA A 12 -2.72 -4.01 -17.72
C ALA A 12 -3.33 -4.57 -16.43
N THR A 13 -3.21 -5.89 -16.25
CA THR A 13 -3.33 -6.51 -14.94
C THR A 13 -2.17 -5.96 -14.15
N THR A 14 -2.44 -5.05 -13.22
CA THR A 14 -1.43 -4.43 -12.36
C THR A 14 -0.68 -5.56 -11.66
N ALA A 15 0.49 -5.93 -12.19
CA ALA A 15 1.32 -6.97 -11.63
C ALA A 15 1.78 -6.46 -10.26
N THR A 16 1.39 -7.15 -9.19
CA THR A 16 1.89 -6.84 -7.85
C THR A 16 3.40 -7.02 -7.85
N ASP A 17 4.05 -6.21 -7.03
CA ASP A 17 5.48 -6.28 -6.89
C ASP A 17 5.89 -7.53 -6.11
N SER A 18 6.48 -8.52 -6.78
CA SER A 18 6.84 -9.81 -6.18
C SER A 18 7.79 -9.70 -4.98
N ARG A 19 8.64 -8.66 -4.92
CA ARG A 19 9.52 -8.43 -3.78
C ARG A 19 8.76 -7.81 -2.61
N LEU A 20 7.84 -6.89 -2.89
CA LEU A 20 6.99 -6.31 -1.85
C LEU A 20 6.02 -7.36 -1.30
N ASP A 21 5.42 -8.19 -2.16
CA ASP A 21 4.53 -9.30 -1.76
C ASP A 21 5.24 -10.26 -0.79
N TRP A 22 6.51 -10.55 -1.08
CA TRP A 22 7.35 -11.36 -0.19
C TRP A 22 7.59 -10.67 1.17
N LEU A 23 7.92 -9.37 1.19
CA LEU A 23 8.12 -8.63 2.45
C LEU A 23 6.87 -8.61 3.33
N LEU A 24 5.69 -8.47 2.71
CA LEU A 24 4.41 -8.49 3.42
C LEU A 24 4.09 -9.88 3.97
N THR A 25 4.33 -10.90 3.17
CA THR A 25 4.15 -12.30 3.58
C THR A 25 5.09 -12.67 4.73
N ASP A 26 6.32 -12.18 4.69
CA ASP A 26 7.33 -12.38 5.72
C ASP A 26 6.98 -11.67 7.04
N LEU A 27 6.34 -10.48 6.99
CA LEU A 27 5.74 -9.85 8.18
C LEU A 27 4.66 -10.75 8.80
N VAL A 28 3.70 -11.20 7.99
CA VAL A 28 2.58 -12.04 8.45
C VAL A 28 3.10 -13.34 9.08
N LYS A 29 4.19 -13.92 8.55
CA LYS A 29 4.81 -15.13 9.10
C LYS A 29 5.54 -14.89 10.42
N ARG A 30 6.15 -13.71 10.63
CA ARG A 30 6.85 -13.37 11.89
C ARG A 30 5.92 -13.03 13.04
N VAL A 31 4.80 -12.37 12.74
CA VAL A 31 3.82 -11.95 13.75
C VAL A 31 2.61 -12.85 13.63
N HIS A 32 2.58 -13.95 14.38
CA HIS A 32 1.55 -14.98 14.28
C HIS A 32 0.11 -14.45 14.39
N GLN A 33 -0.10 -13.37 15.15
CA GLN A 33 -1.41 -12.73 15.31
C GLN A 33 -1.75 -11.75 14.18
N THR A 34 -0.91 -11.59 13.17
CA THR A 34 -1.23 -10.82 11.96
C THR A 34 -1.89 -11.75 10.94
N ARG A 35 -3.06 -11.36 10.42
CA ARG A 35 -3.78 -12.11 9.39
C ARG A 35 -3.31 -11.73 8.00
N HIS A 36 -3.31 -10.43 7.70
CA HIS A 36 -3.08 -9.91 6.35
C HIS A 36 -2.28 -8.61 6.38
N ALA A 37 -1.51 -8.37 5.33
CA ALA A 37 -0.84 -7.11 5.11
C ALA A 37 -0.94 -6.71 3.63
N ILE A 38 -1.22 -5.43 3.37
CA ILE A 38 -1.23 -4.87 2.01
C ILE A 38 -0.46 -3.55 1.96
N VAL A 39 0.11 -3.24 0.81
CA VAL A 39 0.57 -1.89 0.48
C VAL A 39 -0.34 -1.33 -0.58
N LEU A 40 -0.78 -0.10 -0.35
CA LEU A 40 -1.65 0.65 -1.24
C LEU A 40 -1.05 2.03 -1.51
N SER A 41 -1.38 2.60 -2.65
CA SER A 41 -1.09 3.99 -2.96
C SER A 41 -2.02 4.95 -2.22
N GLU A 42 -1.70 6.24 -2.24
CA GLU A 42 -2.51 7.29 -1.61
C GLU A 42 -3.91 7.47 -2.22
N ASP A 43 -4.11 7.07 -3.47
CA ASP A 43 -5.41 7.02 -4.16
C ASP A 43 -6.17 5.70 -3.96
N GLY A 44 -5.60 4.74 -3.22
CA GLY A 44 -6.29 3.50 -2.84
C GLY A 44 -6.10 2.33 -3.81
N LEU A 45 -5.15 2.41 -4.73
CA LEU A 45 -4.81 1.29 -5.61
C LEU A 45 -3.93 0.28 -4.85
N LEU A 46 -4.29 -1.00 -4.96
CA LEU A 46 -3.48 -2.08 -4.40
C LEU A 46 -2.15 -2.18 -5.15
N MET A 47 -1.04 -2.03 -4.42
CA MET A 47 0.32 -2.16 -4.98
C MET A 47 0.90 -3.55 -4.71
N SER A 48 0.58 -4.14 -3.55
CA SER A 48 1.12 -5.42 -3.10
C SER A 48 0.29 -5.99 -1.95
N ARG A 49 0.30 -7.32 -1.79
CA ARG A 49 -0.43 -8.04 -0.73
C ARG A 49 0.35 -9.22 -0.20
N SER A 50 0.10 -9.59 1.05
CA SER A 50 0.54 -10.88 1.59
C SER A 50 -0.17 -12.05 0.90
N GLU A 51 0.47 -13.21 0.85
CA GLU A 51 -0.12 -14.43 0.27
C GLU A 51 -1.42 -14.86 0.96
N THR A 52 -1.61 -14.45 2.23
CA THR A 52 -2.75 -14.85 3.06
C THR A 52 -4.08 -14.17 2.70
N ILE A 53 -4.07 -13.09 1.92
CA ILE A 53 -5.29 -12.38 1.53
C ILE A 53 -5.58 -12.59 0.04
N PRO A 54 -6.79 -13.03 -0.35
CA PRO A 54 -7.22 -13.06 -1.74
C PRO A 54 -7.11 -11.69 -2.41
N ARG A 55 -6.91 -11.66 -3.73
CA ARG A 55 -6.71 -10.40 -4.47
C ARG A 55 -7.91 -9.45 -4.34
N ASP A 56 -9.11 -9.98 -4.48
CA ASP A 56 -10.35 -9.19 -4.45
C ASP A 56 -10.57 -8.56 -3.06
N ASP A 57 -10.34 -9.33 -1.99
CA ASP A 57 -10.40 -8.84 -0.60
C ASP A 57 -9.33 -7.77 -0.33
N ALA A 58 -8.14 -7.92 -0.92
CA ALA A 58 -7.06 -6.94 -0.80
C ALA A 58 -7.40 -5.62 -1.52
N GLU A 59 -8.02 -5.68 -2.70
CA GLU A 59 -8.51 -4.50 -3.42
C GLU A 59 -9.62 -3.79 -2.63
N GLN A 60 -10.55 -4.54 -2.03
CA GLN A 60 -11.58 -3.99 -1.15
C GLN A 60 -10.97 -3.32 0.08
N LEU A 61 -9.99 -3.96 0.73
CA LEU A 61 -9.28 -3.39 1.88
C LEU A 61 -8.52 -2.12 1.50
N ALA A 62 -7.90 -2.08 0.32
CA ALA A 62 -7.20 -0.89 -0.17
C ALA A 62 -8.15 0.31 -0.34
N ALA A 63 -9.32 0.08 -0.95
CA ALA A 63 -10.34 1.11 -1.12
C ALA A 63 -10.86 1.64 0.23
N ALA A 64 -11.15 0.74 1.17
CA ALA A 64 -11.60 1.12 2.52
C ALA A 64 -10.53 1.91 3.28
N ALA A 65 -9.27 1.46 3.21
CA ALA A 65 -8.14 2.13 3.84
C ALA A 65 -7.91 3.56 3.29
N ALA A 66 -8.07 3.77 1.98
CA ALA A 66 -7.97 5.09 1.37
C ALA A 66 -9.06 6.05 1.90
N GLY A 67 -10.29 5.55 2.06
CA GLY A 67 -11.39 6.28 2.69
C GLY A 67 -11.07 6.72 4.13
N LEU A 68 -10.59 5.78 4.95
CA LEU A 68 -10.17 6.05 6.34
C LEU A 68 -9.06 7.10 6.42
N GLN A 69 -8.06 7.02 5.55
CA GLN A 69 -6.97 8.00 5.51
C GLN A 69 -7.47 9.39 5.11
N SER A 70 -8.42 9.48 4.17
CA SER A 70 -9.02 10.75 3.78
C SER A 70 -9.70 11.44 4.98
N LEU A 71 -10.49 10.67 5.74
CA LEU A 71 -11.14 11.14 6.97
C LEU A 71 -10.11 11.55 8.01
N ALA A 72 -9.09 10.72 8.27
CA ALA A 72 -8.04 11.01 9.23
C ALA A 72 -7.27 12.30 8.88
N ARG A 73 -6.91 12.50 7.61
CA ARG A 73 -6.27 13.73 7.13
C ARG A 73 -7.16 14.96 7.34
N SER A 74 -8.48 14.81 7.14
CA SER A 74 -9.44 15.88 7.40
C SER A 74 -9.47 16.26 8.88
N ILE A 75 -9.42 15.29 9.78
CA ILE A 75 -9.35 15.52 11.24
C ILE A 75 -8.05 16.25 11.59
N GLY A 76 -6.90 15.78 11.11
CA GLY A 76 -5.60 16.40 11.39
C GLY A 76 -5.54 17.88 10.97
N ARG A 77 -6.08 18.22 9.80
CA ARG A 77 -6.17 19.62 9.34
C ARG A 77 -7.24 20.42 10.07
N GLY A 78 -8.43 19.86 10.24
CA GLY A 78 -9.59 20.58 10.78
C GLY A 78 -9.46 20.94 12.26
N PHE A 79 -8.65 20.18 13.01
CA PHE A 79 -8.47 20.36 14.45
C PHE A 79 -7.04 20.75 14.84
N ALA A 80 -6.23 21.26 13.90
CA ALA A 80 -4.83 21.63 14.12
C ALA A 80 -3.96 20.51 14.74
N GLY A 81 -4.31 19.24 14.49
CA GLY A 81 -3.59 18.06 14.98
C GLY A 81 -2.37 17.68 14.13
N GLY A 82 -2.18 18.33 12.98
CA GLY A 82 -1.03 18.13 12.10
C GLY A 82 -1.15 16.88 11.22
N SER A 83 -0.01 16.28 10.86
CA SER A 83 0.02 15.10 10.02
C SER A 83 -0.36 13.84 10.81
N VAL A 84 -1.23 13.02 10.20
CA VAL A 84 -1.62 11.73 10.78
C VAL A 84 -0.44 10.77 10.65
N ARG A 85 0.01 10.24 11.80
CA ARG A 85 1.11 9.27 11.82
C ARG A 85 0.62 7.84 11.59
N GLN A 86 -0.53 7.51 12.16
CA GLN A 86 -1.12 6.17 12.11
C GLN A 86 -2.62 6.28 12.36
N THR A 87 -3.39 5.36 11.78
CA THR A 87 -4.80 5.09 12.12
C THR A 87 -4.90 3.68 12.69
N LEU A 88 -5.63 3.53 13.78
CA LEU A 88 -5.97 2.25 14.40
C LEU A 88 -7.48 2.14 14.46
N VAL A 89 -8.03 1.06 13.91
CA VAL A 89 -9.43 0.69 14.06
C VAL A 89 -9.48 -0.61 14.85
N GLU A 90 -10.16 -0.57 15.98
CA GLU A 90 -10.44 -1.74 16.81
C GLU A 90 -11.85 -2.25 16.47
N MET A 91 -11.95 -3.54 16.21
CA MET A 91 -13.18 -4.27 15.92
C MET A 91 -13.29 -5.42 16.91
N ASP A 92 -14.50 -6.00 17.02
CA ASP A 92 -14.77 -7.08 17.97
C ASP A 92 -13.81 -8.27 17.84
N ASP A 93 -13.30 -8.56 16.64
CA ASP A 93 -12.46 -9.74 16.38
C ASP A 93 -11.10 -9.41 15.75
N ALA A 94 -10.77 -8.12 15.57
CA ALA A 94 -9.58 -7.71 14.85
C ALA A 94 -9.16 -6.26 15.09
N PHE A 95 -7.90 -5.98 14.78
CA PHE A 95 -7.37 -4.63 14.64
C PHE A 95 -6.98 -4.37 13.19
N LEU A 96 -7.27 -3.17 12.69
CA LEU A 96 -6.70 -2.63 11.46
C LEU A 96 -5.74 -1.49 11.79
N PHE A 97 -4.49 -1.64 11.37
CA PHE A 97 -3.46 -0.62 11.46
C PHE A 97 -3.20 -0.04 10.07
N LEU A 98 -3.19 1.29 9.95
CA LEU A 98 -2.81 2.00 8.73
C LEU A 98 -1.68 2.98 9.04
N THR A 99 -0.58 2.93 8.30
CA THR A 99 0.55 3.85 8.48
C THR A 99 1.17 4.22 7.13
N ALA A 100 1.82 5.38 7.07
CA ALA A 100 2.55 5.81 5.88
C ALA A 100 3.74 4.87 5.63
N ALA A 101 3.93 4.44 4.38
CA ALA A 101 4.96 3.48 3.94
C ALA A 101 5.90 4.08 2.89
N GLY A 102 6.30 5.33 3.09
CA GLY A 102 7.06 6.12 2.11
C GLY A 102 6.18 7.11 1.34
N THR A 103 6.74 7.76 0.33
CA THR A 103 6.02 8.80 -0.43
C THR A 103 4.92 8.16 -1.29
N GLY A 104 3.67 8.58 -1.06
CA GLY A 104 2.52 8.16 -1.87
C GLY A 104 2.03 6.73 -1.61
N ALA A 105 2.48 6.08 -0.53
CA ALA A 105 2.11 4.71 -0.19
C ALA A 105 1.80 4.55 1.30
N HIS A 106 0.95 3.59 1.60
CA HIS A 106 0.53 3.23 2.95
C HIS A 106 0.59 1.72 3.14
N LEU A 107 0.92 1.30 4.35
CA LEU A 107 0.86 -0.08 4.81
C LEU A 107 -0.41 -0.26 5.63
N ALA A 108 -1.21 -1.26 5.27
CA ALA A 108 -2.36 -1.70 6.04
C ALA A 108 -2.13 -3.12 6.58
N VAL A 109 -2.40 -3.33 7.86
CA VAL A 109 -2.21 -4.62 8.54
C VAL A 109 -3.46 -4.97 9.33
N LEU A 110 -4.02 -6.15 9.06
CA LEU A 110 -5.09 -6.76 9.84
C LEU A 110 -4.50 -7.76 10.82
N ALA A 111 -4.77 -7.57 12.11
CA ALA A 111 -4.35 -8.46 13.19
C ALA A 111 -5.55 -9.00 13.96
N GLU A 112 -5.38 -10.14 14.59
CA GLU A 112 -6.35 -10.73 15.52
C GLU A 112 -6.53 -9.84 16.75
N GLN A 113 -7.69 -9.91 17.40
CA GLN A 113 -7.90 -9.21 18.67
C GLN A 113 -6.96 -9.68 19.79
N SER A 114 -6.45 -10.92 19.70
CA SER A 114 -5.45 -11.48 20.63
C SER A 114 -4.04 -10.91 20.43
N ALA A 115 -3.83 -10.07 19.40
CA ALA A 115 -2.51 -9.54 19.06
C ALA A 115 -1.98 -8.57 20.12
N ASP A 116 -0.69 -8.69 20.43
CA ASP A 116 0.02 -7.63 21.12
C ASP A 116 0.21 -6.44 20.16
N VAL A 117 -0.61 -5.41 20.36
CA VAL A 117 -0.62 -4.17 19.58
C VAL A 117 0.77 -3.52 19.51
N GLY A 118 1.56 -3.62 20.59
CA GLY A 118 2.92 -3.06 20.64
C GLY A 118 3.88 -3.82 19.73
N VAL A 119 3.80 -5.15 19.71
CA VAL A 119 4.60 -6.01 18.82
C VAL A 119 4.22 -5.78 17.36
N VAL A 120 2.92 -5.74 17.05
CA VAL A 120 2.43 -5.46 15.69
C VAL A 120 2.94 -4.10 15.21
N ALA A 121 2.80 -3.05 16.03
CA ALA A 121 3.27 -1.72 15.68
C ALA A 121 4.79 -1.65 15.49
N PHE A 122 5.57 -2.37 16.30
CA PHE A 122 7.03 -2.44 16.15
C PHE A 122 7.43 -3.07 14.80
N GLU A 123 6.89 -4.24 14.49
CA GLU A 123 7.18 -4.96 13.25
C GLU A 123 6.71 -4.18 12.01
N MET A 124 5.55 -3.52 12.09
CA MET A 124 5.08 -2.59 11.06
C MET A 124 6.07 -1.46 10.80
N ASN A 125 6.61 -0.83 11.85
CA ASN A 125 7.61 0.23 11.70
C ASN A 125 8.90 -0.27 11.03
N MET A 126 9.29 -1.51 11.29
CA MET A 126 10.44 -2.12 10.59
C MET A 126 10.13 -2.40 9.13
N LEU A 127 8.93 -2.88 8.83
CA LEU A 127 8.49 -3.12 7.46
C LEU A 127 8.39 -1.82 6.66
N VAL A 128 7.80 -0.75 7.21
CA VAL A 128 7.66 0.56 6.57
C VAL A 128 9.00 1.10 6.06
N LYS A 129 10.08 0.91 6.82
CA LYS A 129 11.44 1.31 6.39
C LYS A 129 11.86 0.56 5.12
N LYS A 130 11.67 -0.77 5.09
CA LYS A 130 11.99 -1.62 3.94
C LYS A 130 11.14 -1.27 2.71
N VAL A 131 9.84 -1.01 2.92
CA VAL A 131 8.93 -0.59 1.84
C VAL A 131 9.33 0.78 1.30
N GLY A 132 9.65 1.73 2.18
CA GLY A 132 10.09 3.08 1.78
C GLY A 132 11.39 3.07 0.97
N GLU A 133 12.38 2.27 1.37
CA GLU A 133 13.62 2.07 0.61
C GLU A 133 13.34 1.47 -0.78
N TYR A 134 12.45 0.48 -0.83
CA TYR A 134 12.07 -0.18 -2.07
C TYR A 134 11.33 0.76 -3.04
N LEU A 135 10.38 1.56 -2.55
CA LEU A 135 9.64 2.52 -3.37
C LEU A 135 10.50 3.72 -3.75
N GLY A 136 11.43 4.15 -2.89
CA GLY A 136 12.36 5.25 -3.17
C GLY A 136 13.42 4.93 -4.23
N THR A 137 13.70 3.65 -4.47
CA THR A 137 14.66 3.19 -5.50
C THR A 137 14.03 2.93 -6.87
N ARG A 138 12.69 2.98 -6.98
CA ARG A 138 12.01 2.90 -8.28
C ARG A 138 12.14 4.25 -9.01
N PRO A 139 12.51 4.27 -10.31
CA PRO A 139 12.35 5.47 -11.12
C PRO A 139 10.89 5.91 -11.04
N ARG A 140 10.65 7.13 -10.57
CA ARG A 140 9.34 7.76 -10.72
C ARG A 140 9.08 7.77 -12.22
N GLY A 141 8.02 7.10 -12.68
CA GLY A 141 7.73 6.98 -14.10
C GLY A 141 7.82 8.36 -14.75
N ASP A 142 8.68 8.47 -15.77
CA ASP A 142 8.80 9.68 -16.57
C ASP A 142 7.40 10.05 -17.09
N GLU A 143 6.82 11.12 -16.55
CA GLU A 143 5.77 11.87 -17.22
C GLU A 143 6.41 12.66 -18.38
N GLY A 144 6.98 11.92 -19.34
CA GLY A 144 7.51 12.42 -20.61
C GLY A 144 6.39 12.68 -21.61
N GLY A 145 5.47 13.58 -21.26
CA GLY A 145 4.45 14.11 -22.17
C GLY A 145 4.98 15.29 -22.98
N THR A 146 5.82 15.00 -23.97
CA THR A 146 6.32 15.96 -24.97
C THR A 146 5.17 16.75 -25.60
N ARG A 147 4.94 17.99 -25.16
CA ARG A 147 4.15 18.97 -25.92
C ARG A 147 5.01 19.57 -27.03
N THR A 148 5.09 18.88 -28.16
CA THR A 148 5.52 19.49 -29.43
C THR A 148 4.31 19.55 -30.36
N GLY A 149 3.72 20.73 -30.45
CA GLY A 149 2.68 21.05 -31.42
C GLY A 149 2.85 22.48 -31.87
N GLY A 150 3.78 22.71 -32.78
CA GLY A 150 3.92 23.98 -33.49
C GLY A 150 2.76 24.18 -34.46
N ARG A 151 2.27 25.41 -34.55
CA ARG A 151 1.61 25.97 -35.73
C ARG A 151 1.42 27.49 -35.57
N ALA A 152 2.18 28.24 -36.35
CA ALA A 152 1.77 29.47 -37.05
C ALA A 152 2.73 29.65 -38.22
#